data_AF-A0AAV0V6S2-F1
#
_entry.id   AF-A0AAV0V6S2-F1
#
_cell.length_a   1.000
_cell.length_b   1.000
_cell.length_c   1.000
_cell.angle_alpha   90.00
_cell.angle_beta   90.00
_cell.angle_gamma   90.00
#
_symmetry.space_group_name_H-M   'P 1'
#
loop_
_entity.id
_entity.type
_entity.pdbx_description
1 polymer ?
#
loop_
_entity_poly.entity_id
_entity_poly.type
_entity_poly.pdbx_seq_one_letter_code
_entity_poly.pdbx_strand_id
1 'polypeptide(L)'
;MTSAAQELSERGSGYQRSQSPKTLLQESDLGTALNAFAPYALEFFSPLLFGYVKYVRKHSPESGTSGKPRNEVEQTFLAHLLHALANFVECSGNAPQTIAMAKCLLEFVWSERANTNAEVRRQVLFSLSRVLLVAPPALLRQEMGEACAQIPPWLHQVQNDDPDAGCREAAQLLSSFASLSFASLSSD
;
A
#
# COMPACT_ATOMS: atom_id res chain seq x y z
N MET A 1 -3.37 -9.12 19.04
CA MET A 1 -2.78 -8.24 18.01
C MET A 1 -3.71 -7.06 17.75
N THR A 2 -3.78 -6.12 18.69
CA THR A 2 -4.76 -5.01 18.69
C THR A 2 -4.09 -3.62 18.83
N SER A 3 -2.76 -3.56 18.79
CA SER A 3 -2.01 -2.35 19.18
C SER A 3 -1.98 -1.28 18.08
N ALA A 4 -1.81 -1.66 16.81
CA ALA A 4 -1.58 -0.67 15.73
C ALA A 4 -2.84 0.12 15.33
N ALA A 5 -4.03 -0.51 15.39
CA ALA A 5 -5.28 0.15 15.02
C ALA A 5 -5.73 1.20 16.06
N GLN A 6 -5.32 1.02 17.33
CA GLN A 6 -5.68 1.92 18.41
C GLN A 6 -4.76 3.15 18.46
N GLU A 7 -3.47 2.98 18.16
CA GLU A 7 -2.52 4.11 18.05
C GLU A 7 -2.87 5.08 16.90
N LEU A 8 -3.44 4.59 15.80
CA LEU A 8 -3.88 5.45 14.70
C LEU A 8 -5.15 6.26 15.04
N SER A 9 -5.96 5.78 15.99
CA SER A 9 -7.20 6.44 16.40
C SER A 9 -6.99 7.56 17.41
N GLU A 10 -5.94 7.48 18.23
CA GLU A 10 -5.72 8.44 19.34
C GLU A 10 -5.01 9.72 18.91
N ARG A 11 -4.29 9.71 17.77
CA ARG A 11 -3.59 10.89 17.23
C ARG A 11 -4.46 11.87 16.45
N GLY A 12 -5.76 11.58 16.24
CA GLY A 12 -6.66 12.38 15.40
C GLY A 12 -7.47 13.47 16.10
N SER A 13 -7.45 13.55 17.44
CA SER A 13 -8.33 14.45 18.21
C SER A 13 -7.62 15.73 18.65
N GLY A 14 -7.51 16.72 17.77
CA GLY A 14 -6.96 18.02 18.18
C GLY A 14 -6.81 19.07 17.10
N TYR A 15 -7.86 19.41 16.36
CA TYR A 15 -7.87 20.65 15.57
C TYR A 15 -9.18 21.43 15.80
N GLN A 16 -9.10 22.45 16.65
CA GLN A 16 -10.15 23.46 16.80
C GLN A 16 -10.18 24.37 15.56
N ARG A 17 -11.38 24.54 15.00
CA ARG A 17 -11.66 25.33 13.80
C ARG A 17 -11.94 26.79 14.19
N SER A 18 -11.05 27.70 13.81
CA SER A 18 -11.30 29.14 13.81
C SER A 18 -11.85 29.55 12.44
N GLN A 19 -13.03 30.19 12.40
CA GLN A 19 -13.65 30.73 11.19
C GLN A 19 -13.43 32.24 11.08
N SER A 20 -12.96 32.70 9.91
CA SER A 20 -13.40 33.90 9.15
C SER A 20 -12.31 34.32 8.12
N PRO A 21 -12.57 35.24 7.17
CA PRO A 21 -13.52 35.18 6.05
C PRO A 21 -12.82 35.20 4.66
N LYS A 22 -13.58 34.85 3.61
CA LYS A 22 -13.16 34.79 2.19
C LYS A 22 -12.78 36.17 1.64
N THR A 23 -11.53 36.36 1.22
CA THR A 23 -11.18 37.21 0.07
C THR A 23 -9.73 37.01 -0.37
N LEU A 24 -9.50 37.28 -1.66
CA LEU A 24 -8.24 37.50 -2.36
C LEU A 24 -7.51 36.26 -2.88
N LEU A 25 -7.76 36.00 -4.18
CA LEU A 25 -6.75 35.46 -5.09
C LEU A 25 -5.51 36.36 -5.00
N GLN A 26 -4.56 35.93 -4.18
CA GLN A 26 -3.23 36.50 -4.12
C GLN A 26 -2.28 35.37 -4.51
N GLU A 27 -1.91 35.34 -5.78
CA GLU A 27 -0.74 34.61 -6.26
C GLU A 27 0.50 35.24 -5.62
N SER A 28 0.91 34.71 -4.48
CA SER A 28 2.24 34.92 -3.91
C SER A 28 2.50 33.85 -2.85
N ASP A 29 3.03 32.72 -3.29
CA ASP A 29 4.22 32.11 -2.72
C ASP A 29 4.47 30.80 -3.46
N LEU A 30 5.60 30.71 -4.16
CA LEU A 30 6.20 29.44 -4.58
C LEU A 30 6.79 28.72 -3.34
N GLY A 31 6.08 28.77 -2.21
CA GLY A 31 6.31 27.89 -1.07
C GLY A 31 5.72 26.55 -1.45
N THR A 32 6.52 25.49 -1.37
CA THR A 32 6.13 24.08 -1.61
C THR A 32 4.65 23.86 -1.34
N ALA A 33 3.85 23.74 -2.41
CA ALA A 33 2.42 23.53 -2.31
C ALA A 33 2.20 22.35 -1.37
N LEU A 34 1.59 22.61 -0.21
CA LEU A 34 1.36 21.59 0.80
C LEU A 34 0.46 20.53 0.19
N ASN A 35 0.76 19.26 0.49
CA ASN A 35 -0.04 18.15 0.01
C ASN A 35 -1.48 18.26 0.52
N ALA A 36 -2.40 18.67 -0.35
CA ALA A 36 -3.81 18.87 0.00
C ALA A 36 -4.53 17.55 0.35
N PHE A 37 -4.02 16.40 -0.11
CA PHE A 37 -4.59 15.10 0.19
C PHE A 37 -4.12 14.57 1.55
N ALA A 38 -2.92 14.92 1.99
CA ALA A 38 -2.31 14.37 3.20
C ALA A 38 -3.25 14.39 4.42
N PRO A 39 -3.93 15.50 4.79
CA PRO A 39 -4.80 15.53 5.96
C PRO A 39 -5.94 14.49 5.93
N TYR A 40 -6.37 14.07 4.73
CA TYR A 40 -7.50 13.16 4.53
C TYR A 40 -7.07 11.72 4.23
N ALA A 41 -5.78 11.46 4.03
CA ALA A 41 -5.29 10.18 3.50
C ALA A 41 -5.79 8.97 4.31
N LEU A 42 -5.78 9.05 5.65
CA LEU A 42 -6.25 7.98 6.52
C LEU A 42 -7.77 7.76 6.47
N GLU A 43 -8.54 8.83 6.23
CA GLU A 43 -10.00 8.77 6.13
C GLU A 43 -10.45 8.02 4.88
N PHE A 44 -9.65 8.06 3.81
CA PHE A 44 -9.87 7.24 2.61
C PHE A 44 -9.29 5.83 2.77
N PHE A 45 -8.05 5.72 3.26
CA PHE A 45 -7.33 4.45 3.29
C PHE A 45 -7.89 3.45 4.30
N SER A 46 -8.07 3.87 5.55
CA SER A 46 -8.34 2.95 6.67
C SER A 46 -9.70 2.25 6.53
N PRO A 47 -10.81 2.95 6.22
CA PRO A 47 -12.11 2.30 6.09
C PRO A 47 -12.14 1.27 4.95
N LEU A 48 -11.45 1.53 3.85
CA LEU A 48 -11.39 0.61 2.71
C LEU A 48 -10.59 -0.65 3.02
N LEU A 49 -9.38 -0.50 3.58
CA LEU A 49 -8.56 -1.66 3.93
C LEU A 49 -9.21 -2.49 5.04
N PHE A 50 -9.51 -1.87 6.18
CA PHE A 50 -10.01 -2.61 7.34
C PHE A 50 -11.47 -3.05 7.18
N GLY A 51 -12.27 -2.30 6.40
CA GLY A 51 -13.60 -2.71 5.99
C GLY A 51 -13.56 -3.99 5.16
N TYR A 52 -12.65 -4.07 4.18
CA TYR A 52 -12.45 -5.29 3.39
C TYR A 52 -11.95 -6.47 4.25
N VAL A 53 -10.95 -6.27 5.10
CA VAL A 53 -10.44 -7.33 5.99
C VAL A 53 -11.55 -7.86 6.90
N LYS A 54 -12.40 -6.97 7.45
CA LYS A 54 -13.56 -7.35 8.26
C LYS A 54 -14.60 -8.11 7.44
N TYR A 55 -14.87 -7.67 6.20
CA TYR A 55 -15.77 -8.36 5.29
C TYR A 55 -15.30 -9.78 5.00
N VAL A 56 -14.03 -9.95 4.59
CA VAL A 56 -13.45 -11.28 4.30
C VAL A 56 -13.50 -12.17 5.53
N ARG A 57 -13.13 -11.67 6.72
CA ARG A 57 -13.20 -12.46 7.96
C ARG A 57 -14.62 -12.95 8.25
N LYS A 58 -15.63 -12.10 8.05
CA LYS A 58 -17.04 -12.44 8.33
C LYS A 58 -17.60 -13.44 7.31
N HIS A 59 -17.17 -13.36 6.06
CA HIS A 59 -17.73 -14.13 4.94
C HIS A 59 -16.86 -15.33 4.53
N SER A 60 -15.65 -15.46 5.07
CA SER A 60 -14.83 -16.66 4.94
C SER A 60 -15.22 -17.65 6.05
N PRO A 61 -15.68 -18.87 5.72
CA PRO A 61 -16.17 -19.81 6.74
C PRO A 61 -15.05 -20.18 7.73
N GLU A 62 -15.35 -20.07 9.03
CA GLU A 62 -14.53 -20.58 10.13
C GLU A 62 -14.61 -22.12 10.17
N SER A 63 -13.96 -22.80 9.24
CA SER A 63 -13.82 -24.27 9.28
C SER A 63 -12.78 -24.69 8.23
N GLY A 64 -11.80 -25.49 8.63
CA GLY A 64 -10.59 -25.91 7.90
C GLY A 64 -10.77 -26.66 6.58
N THR A 65 -11.76 -26.29 5.77
CA THR A 65 -11.92 -26.67 4.36
C THR A 65 -11.66 -25.45 3.52
N SER A 66 -10.67 -25.56 2.62
CA SER A 66 -10.29 -24.60 1.56
C SER A 66 -11.44 -23.64 1.22
N GLY A 67 -11.29 -22.39 1.65
CA GLY A 67 -12.30 -21.36 1.46
C GLY A 67 -12.71 -21.31 0.00
N LYS A 68 -14.02 -21.21 -0.25
CA LYS A 68 -14.57 -21.10 -1.60
C LYS A 68 -13.74 -20.08 -2.38
N PRO A 69 -13.18 -20.42 -3.56
CA PRO A 69 -12.42 -19.47 -4.34
C PRO A 69 -13.30 -18.26 -4.62
N ARG A 70 -12.71 -17.07 -4.49
CA ARG A 70 -13.39 -15.80 -4.78
C ARG A 70 -13.98 -15.86 -6.18
N ASN A 71 -15.21 -15.37 -6.33
CA ASN A 71 -15.82 -15.26 -7.65
C ASN A 71 -15.14 -14.12 -8.46
N GLU A 72 -15.42 -14.05 -9.75
CA GLU A 72 -14.80 -13.05 -10.64
C GLU A 72 -15.03 -11.61 -10.18
N VAL A 73 -16.25 -11.29 -9.72
CA VAL A 73 -16.60 -9.96 -9.23
C VAL A 73 -15.80 -9.59 -7.98
N GLU A 74 -15.62 -10.53 -7.05
CA GLU A 74 -14.80 -10.34 -5.85
C GLU A 74 -13.33 -10.13 -6.19
N GLN A 75 -12.81 -10.83 -7.21
CA GLN A 75 -11.43 -10.67 -7.67
C GLN A 75 -11.21 -9.32 -8.36
N THR A 76 -12.13 -8.90 -9.23
CA THR A 76 -12.09 -7.57 -9.86
C THR A 76 -12.24 -6.45 -8.83
N PHE A 77 -13.12 -6.61 -7.83
CA PHE A 77 -13.22 -5.67 -6.73
C PHE A 77 -11.90 -5.56 -5.96
N LEU A 78 -11.27 -6.69 -5.64
CA LEU A 78 -9.99 -6.71 -4.94
C LEU A 78 -8.88 -6.01 -5.75
N ALA A 79 -8.82 -6.24 -7.06
CA ALA A 79 -7.86 -5.56 -7.93
C ALA A 79 -8.03 -4.03 -7.84
N HIS A 80 -9.26 -3.52 -7.96
CA HIS A 80 -9.54 -2.09 -7.82
C HIS A 80 -9.25 -1.56 -6.42
N LEU A 81 -9.51 -2.35 -5.37
CA LEU A 81 -9.18 -1.99 -3.99
C LEU A 81 -7.67 -1.82 -3.80
N LEU A 82 -6.87 -2.79 -4.25
CA LEU A 82 -5.40 -2.71 -4.20
C LEU A 82 -4.87 -1.48 -4.95
N HIS A 83 -5.44 -1.22 -6.13
CA HIS A 83 -5.09 -0.06 -6.94
C HIS A 83 -5.40 1.26 -6.21
N ALA A 84 -6.59 1.40 -5.62
CA ALA A 84 -6.98 2.59 -4.88
C ALA A 84 -6.10 2.82 -3.65
N LEU A 85 -5.87 1.78 -2.85
CA LEU A 85 -5.03 1.86 -1.65
C LEU A 85 -3.59 2.27 -1.99
N ALA A 86 -3.04 1.74 -3.10
CA ALA A 86 -1.72 2.13 -3.59
C ALA A 86 -1.63 3.60 -3.99
N ASN A 87 -2.65 4.12 -4.68
CA ASN A 87 -2.73 5.54 -5.00
C ASN A 87 -2.85 6.42 -3.75
N PHE A 88 -3.61 6.01 -2.73
CA PHE A 88 -3.67 6.80 -1.48
C PHE A 88 -2.32 6.85 -0.76
N VAL A 89 -1.56 5.75 -0.77
CA VAL A 89 -0.20 5.71 -0.23
C VAL A 89 0.71 6.66 -1.01
N GLU A 90 0.73 6.59 -2.34
CA GLU A 90 1.51 7.52 -3.16
C GLU A 90 1.09 8.98 -2.94
N CYS A 91 -0.21 9.28 -3.03
CA CYS A 91 -0.76 10.62 -2.87
C CYS A 91 -0.54 11.18 -1.47
N SER A 92 -0.28 10.36 -0.45
CA SER A 92 0.07 10.86 0.89
C SER A 92 1.48 11.45 0.97
N GLY A 93 2.36 11.15 0.01
CA GLY A 93 3.69 11.74 -0.11
C GLY A 93 4.51 11.59 1.18
N ASN A 94 5.16 12.66 1.64
CA ASN A 94 5.99 12.63 2.85
C ASN A 94 5.19 12.92 4.16
N ALA A 95 3.88 12.70 4.16
CA ALA A 95 3.06 12.91 5.36
C ALA A 95 3.45 11.93 6.48
N PRO A 96 3.30 12.31 7.77
CA PRO A 96 3.69 11.45 8.90
C PRO A 96 3.05 10.05 8.89
N GLN A 97 1.83 9.93 8.37
CA GLN A 97 1.06 8.68 8.28
C GLN A 97 1.46 7.78 7.11
N THR A 98 2.21 8.28 6.12
CA THR A 98 2.48 7.54 4.88
C THR A 98 3.18 6.21 5.16
N ILE A 99 4.15 6.19 6.07
CA ILE A 99 4.91 4.98 6.40
C ILE A 99 4.01 3.91 7.02
N ALA A 100 3.09 4.31 7.90
CA ALA A 100 2.11 3.38 8.49
C ALA A 100 1.15 2.82 7.43
N MET A 101 0.66 3.67 6.52
CA MET A 101 -0.20 3.24 5.42
C MET A 101 0.54 2.29 4.46
N ALA A 102 1.79 2.62 4.11
CA ALA A 102 2.63 1.81 3.24
C ALA A 102 2.91 0.43 3.85
N LYS A 103 3.17 0.36 5.16
CA LYS A 103 3.33 -0.91 5.88
C LYS A 103 2.05 -1.75 5.80
N CYS A 104 0.89 -1.19 6.16
CA CYS A 104 -0.37 -1.92 6.11
C CYS A 104 -0.71 -2.39 4.70
N LEU A 105 -0.46 -1.56 3.69
CA LEU A 105 -0.65 -1.94 2.29
C LEU A 105 0.28 -3.09 1.92
N LEU A 106 1.54 -3.04 2.32
CA LEU A 106 2.52 -4.05 1.94
C LEU A 106 2.22 -5.41 2.61
N GLU A 107 1.80 -5.43 3.87
CA GLU A 107 1.30 -6.65 4.53
C GLU A 107 0.11 -7.25 3.78
N PHE A 108 -0.84 -6.40 3.36
CA PHE A 108 -2.01 -6.83 2.62
C PHE A 108 -1.65 -7.39 1.23
N VAL A 109 -0.84 -6.65 0.47
CA VAL A 109 -0.30 -7.06 -0.84
C VAL A 109 0.46 -8.37 -0.74
N TRP A 110 1.27 -8.55 0.31
CA TRP A 110 2.03 -9.77 0.53
C TRP A 110 1.14 -11.00 0.70
N SER A 111 -0.03 -10.83 1.32
CA SER A 111 -1.03 -11.91 1.48
C SER A 111 -1.70 -12.31 0.16
N GLU A 112 -1.75 -11.41 -0.83
CA GLU A 112 -2.39 -11.62 -2.12
C GLU A 112 -1.42 -11.99 -3.26
N ARG A 113 -0.11 -12.07 -2.99
CA ARG A 113 0.94 -12.27 -4.01
C ARG A 113 0.80 -13.55 -4.85
N ALA A 114 0.14 -14.57 -4.31
CA ALA A 114 -0.07 -15.86 -4.96
C ALA A 114 -1.50 -16.02 -5.53
N ASN A 115 -2.23 -14.91 -5.73
CA ASN A 115 -3.59 -14.96 -6.23
C ASN A 115 -3.64 -15.54 -7.66
N THR A 116 -4.63 -16.39 -7.93
CA THR A 116 -4.78 -17.05 -9.25
C THR A 116 -5.20 -16.07 -10.34
N ASN A 117 -5.87 -14.97 -9.98
CA ASN A 117 -6.30 -13.95 -10.92
C ASN A 117 -5.13 -13.00 -11.28
N ALA A 118 -4.84 -12.88 -12.58
CA ALA A 118 -3.74 -12.05 -13.08
C ALA A 118 -3.94 -10.54 -12.84
N GLU A 119 -5.18 -10.05 -12.88
CA GLU A 119 -5.49 -8.64 -12.58
C GLU A 119 -5.10 -8.29 -11.15
N VAL A 120 -5.41 -9.17 -10.19
CA VAL A 120 -4.99 -9.00 -8.78
C VAL A 120 -3.47 -9.00 -8.67
N ARG A 121 -2.77 -9.94 -9.32
CA ARG A 121 -1.30 -10.01 -9.27
C ARG A 121 -0.63 -8.77 -9.88
N ARG A 122 -1.17 -8.21 -10.98
CA ARG A 122 -0.70 -6.93 -11.52
C ARG A 122 -0.85 -5.80 -10.52
N GLN A 123 -1.97 -5.75 -9.80
CA GLN A 123 -2.18 -4.73 -8.78
C GLN A 123 -1.31 -4.93 -7.55
N VAL A 124 -0.98 -6.17 -7.17
CA VAL A 124 0.04 -6.47 -6.14
C VAL A 124 1.39 -5.84 -6.52
N LEU A 125 1.86 -6.04 -7.76
CA LEU A 125 3.10 -5.45 -8.25
C LEU A 125 3.02 -3.91 -8.31
N PHE A 126 1.90 -3.38 -8.80
CA PHE A 126 1.67 -1.93 -8.82
C PHE A 126 1.71 -1.34 -7.39
N SER A 127 1.02 -1.94 -6.43
CA SER A 127 1.03 -1.51 -5.03
C SER A 127 2.43 -1.55 -4.43
N LEU A 128 3.21 -2.61 -4.70
CA LEU A 128 4.61 -2.69 -4.28
C LEU A 128 5.42 -1.52 -4.86
N SER A 129 5.21 -1.16 -6.13
CA SER A 129 5.88 0.00 -6.75
C SER A 129 5.61 1.30 -6.00
N ARG A 130 4.34 1.54 -5.61
CA ARG A 130 3.94 2.76 -4.90
C ARG A 130 4.54 2.82 -3.49
N VAL A 131 4.60 1.67 -2.81
CA VAL A 131 5.24 1.58 -1.50
C VAL A 131 6.73 1.90 -1.58
N LEU A 132 7.45 1.32 -2.56
CA LEU A 132 8.88 1.58 -2.75
C LEU A 132 9.17 3.04 -3.14
N LEU A 133 8.22 3.74 -3.74
CA LEU A 133 8.36 5.17 -4.08
C LEU A 133 8.28 6.08 -2.86
N VAL A 134 7.44 5.76 -1.86
CA VAL A 134 7.20 6.66 -0.72
C VAL A 134 7.92 6.24 0.57
N ALA A 135 8.33 4.99 0.69
CA ALA A 135 8.93 4.46 1.90
C ALA A 135 10.43 4.16 1.70
N PRO A 136 11.30 4.79 2.51
CA PRO A 136 12.73 4.48 2.49
C PRO A 136 13.00 2.98 2.70
N PRO A 137 13.92 2.36 1.93
CA PRO A 137 14.20 0.92 2.01
C PRO A 137 14.66 0.45 3.40
N ALA A 138 15.32 1.33 4.16
CA ALA A 138 15.72 1.07 5.54
C ALA A 138 14.50 0.93 6.47
N LEU A 139 13.51 1.82 6.34
CA LEU A 139 12.28 1.76 7.12
C LEU A 139 11.42 0.56 6.74
N LEU A 140 11.31 0.25 5.45
CA LEU A 140 10.60 -0.97 5.02
C LEU A 140 11.20 -2.24 5.62
N ARG A 141 12.54 -2.35 5.63
CA ARG A 141 13.23 -3.48 6.27
C ARG A 141 12.97 -3.56 7.76
N GLN A 142 13.01 -2.43 8.47
CA GLN A 142 12.71 -2.38 9.91
C GLN A 142 11.28 -2.85 10.20
N GLU A 143 10.31 -2.41 9.40
CA GLU A 143 8.90 -2.67 9.63
C GLU A 143 8.45 -4.09 9.22
N MET A 144 9.11 -4.70 8.23
CA MET A 144 8.72 -5.99 7.66
C MET A 144 9.64 -7.18 7.98
N GLY A 145 10.85 -6.92 8.48
CA GLY A 145 11.84 -7.96 8.77
C GLY A 145 12.09 -8.89 7.57
N GLU A 146 11.90 -10.19 7.77
CA GLU A 146 12.20 -11.25 6.80
C GLU A 146 11.36 -11.18 5.51
N ALA A 147 10.15 -10.61 5.55
CA ALA A 147 9.30 -10.52 4.36
C ALA A 147 9.93 -9.61 3.29
N CYS A 148 10.65 -8.55 3.69
CA CYS A 148 11.39 -7.71 2.74
C CYS A 148 12.51 -8.49 2.02
N ALA A 149 13.18 -9.42 2.71
CA ALA A 149 14.23 -10.24 2.10
C ALA A 149 13.68 -11.22 1.05
N GLN A 150 12.38 -11.55 1.12
CA GLN A 150 11.70 -12.40 0.15
C GLN A 150 11.23 -11.64 -1.10
N ILE A 151 11.21 -10.30 -1.09
CA ILE A 151 10.75 -9.52 -2.24
C ILE A 151 11.64 -9.74 -3.48
N PRO A 152 12.99 -9.60 -3.42
CA PRO A 152 13.82 -9.82 -4.60
C PRO A 152 13.71 -11.22 -5.23
N PRO A 153 13.81 -12.34 -4.47
CA PRO A 153 13.66 -13.67 -5.06
C PRO A 153 12.24 -13.90 -5.60
N TRP A 154 11.20 -13.34 -4.95
CA TRP A 154 9.83 -13.41 -5.46
C TRP A 154 9.67 -12.64 -6.78
N LEU A 155 10.22 -11.44 -6.90
CA LEU A 155 10.18 -10.68 -8.16
C LEU A 155 10.91 -11.42 -9.28
N HIS A 156 12.05 -12.04 -8.99
CA HIS A 156 12.76 -12.88 -9.96
C HIS A 156 11.91 -14.08 -10.40
N GLN A 157 11.20 -14.73 -9.47
CA GLN A 157 10.28 -15.81 -9.81
C GLN A 157 9.14 -15.31 -10.71
N VAL A 158 8.47 -14.21 -10.35
CA VAL A 158 7.35 -13.65 -11.13
C VAL A 158 7.81 -13.26 -12.54
N GLN A 159 8.99 -12.63 -12.67
CA GLN A 159 9.55 -12.24 -13.96
C GLN A 159 9.72 -13.43 -14.92
N ASN A 160 10.10 -14.60 -14.41
CA ASN A 160 10.39 -15.77 -15.23
C ASN A 160 9.18 -16.69 -15.43
N ASP A 161 8.36 -16.85 -14.39
CA ASP A 161 7.41 -17.95 -14.29
C ASP A 161 5.94 -17.52 -14.29
N ASP A 162 5.62 -16.22 -14.13
CA ASP A 162 4.21 -15.80 -14.12
C ASP A 162 3.58 -16.01 -15.51
N PRO A 163 2.39 -16.63 -15.61
CA PRO A 163 1.73 -16.84 -16.89
C PRO A 163 1.37 -15.52 -17.59
N ASP A 164 1.19 -14.45 -16.83
CA ASP A 164 0.78 -13.16 -17.32
C ASP A 164 1.97 -12.28 -17.76
N ALA A 165 1.95 -11.80 -19.01
CA ALA A 165 3.03 -10.95 -19.54
C ALA A 165 3.18 -9.63 -18.79
N GLY A 166 2.06 -8.99 -18.41
CA GLY A 166 2.10 -7.74 -17.66
C GLY A 166 2.69 -7.90 -16.26
N CYS A 167 2.47 -9.04 -15.61
CA CYS A 167 3.13 -9.38 -14.34
C CYS A 167 4.64 -9.55 -14.53
N ARG A 168 5.08 -10.26 -15.58
CA ARG A 168 6.51 -10.45 -15.87
C ARG A 168 7.21 -9.11 -16.12
N GLU A 169 6.63 -8.25 -16.95
CA GLU A 169 7.17 -6.92 -17.27
C GLU A 169 7.25 -6.01 -16.04
N ALA A 170 6.17 -5.97 -15.24
CA ALA A 170 6.16 -5.18 -14.01
C ALA A 170 7.20 -5.68 -12.99
N ALA A 171 7.37 -7.00 -12.84
CA ALA A 171 8.38 -7.59 -11.96
C ALA A 171 9.82 -7.27 -12.42
N GLN A 172 10.07 -7.27 -13.74
CA GLN A 172 11.36 -6.88 -14.29
C GLN A 172 11.71 -5.42 -13.99
N LEU A 173 10.75 -4.50 -14.21
CA LEU A 173 10.93 -3.08 -13.89
C LEU A 173 11.20 -2.87 -12.40
N LEU A 174 10.41 -3.52 -11.54
CA LEU A 174 10.55 -3.44 -10.09
C LEU A 174 11.87 -4.00 -9.58
N SER A 175 12.36 -5.10 -10.16
CA SER A 175 13.64 -5.70 -9.76
C SER A 175 14.80 -4.72 -9.94
N SER A 176 14.81 -3.97 -11.05
CA SER A 176 15.84 -2.94 -11.28
C SER A 176 15.81 -1.84 -10.21
N PHE A 177 14.60 -1.45 -9.77
CA PHE A 177 14.39 -0.42 -8.75
C PHE A 177 14.77 -0.94 -7.36
N ALA A 178 14.34 -2.15 -7.02
CA ALA A 178 14.63 -2.80 -5.75
C ALA A 178 16.14 -3.01 -5.56
N SER A 179 16.86 -3.44 -6.59
CA SER A 179 18.32 -3.57 -6.53
C SER A 179 19.01 -2.27 -6.16
N LEU A 180 18.59 -1.13 -6.73
CA LEU A 180 19.14 0.19 -6.37
C LEU A 180 18.79 0.58 -4.93
N SER A 181 17.54 0.37 -4.54
CA SER A 181 17.03 0.69 -3.21
C SER A 181 17.66 -0.12 -2.08
N PHE A 182 18.02 -1.39 -2.33
CA PHE A 182 18.60 -2.26 -1.30
C PHE A 182 20.14 -2.34 -1.33
N ALA A 183 20.79 -2.03 -2.47
CA ALA A 183 22.25 -2.05 -2.60
C ALA A 183 22.95 -0.84 -1.97
N SER A 184 22.32 0.34 -1.89
CA SER A 184 22.95 1.55 -1.32
C SER A 184 23.21 1.50 0.20
N LEU A 185 22.97 0.35 0.82
CA LEU A 185 22.99 0.13 2.27
C LEU A 185 23.94 -1.00 2.69
N SER A 186 24.76 -1.54 1.76
CA SER A 186 25.84 -2.49 2.10
C SER A 186 27.21 -1.80 2.23
N SER A 187 27.24 -0.47 2.30
CA SER A 187 28.46 0.34 2.31
C SER A 187 28.74 1.04 3.65
N ASP A 188 27.95 0.77 4.69
CA ASP A 188 28.17 1.26 6.06
C ASP A 188 28.41 0.11 7.04
#